data_AF-A0A7C2Q850-F1
#
_entry.id   AF-A0A7C2Q850-F1
#
_cell.length_a   1.000
_cell.length_b   1.000
_cell.length_c   1.000
_cell.angle_alpha   90.00
_cell.angle_beta   90.00
_cell.angle_gamma   90.00
#
_symmetry.space_group_name_H-M   'P 1'
#
loop_
_entity.id
_entity.type
_entity.pdbx_description
1 polymer ?
#
loop_
_entity_poly.entity_id
_entity_poly.type
_entity_poly.pdbx_seq_one_letter_code
_entity_poly.pdbx_strand_id
1 'polypeptide(L)'
;MEVSVSLDGSSVNFTLEKIELPKGFFLEKIYYPFRSFYLEKNDDGYIVWPYAQGVIFPTNMNSIRGKLSRAGLIHPDHAGEDVFFTVELPVYSCWHFSTPWFGAVKGGSAYVAVIDTPDDAHAFITVLDPRNRERLVISPIWIPSRGELRYPRSVTYTFISGGDYVAMAKIFRKYAVEKGYYRSLREKIALNPNVERIVGAPLVKLWIMDRYPWTGATPRTFGGERIPFLKVRTTYKQVQEILKDMRENLGIDRAVILLAGWGPMGYDNLHPDVWPPGRWAGDFSELREARDIAERQGYLFGLHDNYQDIYLESPSIGVGEPIVKTREVAGVGHPLQLGGVWEGGQAFIVCSKCGLKFAKRNIPQVLSELAPTCYFVDTTTAAPLYECYDAEHPTTRGEDKEKKS
;
A
#
# COMPACT_ATOMS: atom_id res chain seq x y z
N MET A 1 -28.89 0.45 16.51
CA MET A 1 -27.68 1.22 16.15
C MET A 1 -27.78 2.56 16.86
N GLU A 2 -26.77 2.93 17.63
CA GLU A 2 -26.67 4.24 18.28
C GLU A 2 -25.62 5.08 17.57
N VAL A 3 -25.98 6.33 17.31
CA VAL A 3 -25.12 7.29 16.65
C VAL A 3 -25.16 8.59 17.44
N SER A 4 -23.99 9.17 17.65
CA SER A 4 -23.83 10.53 18.14
C SER A 4 -23.43 11.44 16.97
N VAL A 5 -23.98 12.65 16.96
CA VAL A 5 -23.61 13.70 16.01
C VAL A 5 -23.28 14.95 16.82
N SER A 6 -22.09 15.50 16.61
CA SER A 6 -21.67 16.73 17.27
C SER A 6 -21.26 17.79 16.25
N LEU A 7 -21.47 19.05 16.62
CA LEU A 7 -21.13 20.22 15.82
C LEU A 7 -20.14 21.06 16.62
N ASP A 8 -18.99 21.36 16.02
CA ASP A 8 -17.99 22.29 16.55
C ASP A 8 -17.55 23.25 15.43
N GLY A 9 -17.96 24.51 15.55
CA GLY A 9 -17.74 25.52 14.52
C GLY A 9 -18.29 25.09 13.16
N SER A 10 -17.41 24.98 12.16
CA SER A 10 -17.74 24.50 10.81
C SER A 10 -17.53 22.99 10.61
N SER A 11 -17.34 22.24 11.70
CA SER A 11 -17.13 20.79 11.65
C SER A 11 -18.29 20.01 12.23
N VAL A 12 -18.72 18.98 11.53
CA VAL A 12 -19.71 18.00 11.98
C VAL A 12 -19.02 16.65 12.13
N ASN A 13 -19.04 16.09 13.33
CA ASN A 13 -18.55 14.75 13.59
C ASN A 13 -19.73 13.77 13.68
N PHE A 14 -19.60 12.65 12.98
CA PHE A 14 -20.52 11.52 13.06
C PHE A 14 -19.80 10.35 13.70
N THR A 15 -20.30 9.89 14.85
CA THR A 15 -19.75 8.72 15.54
C THR A 15 -20.81 7.63 15.67
N LEU A 16 -20.52 6.47 15.10
CA LEU A 16 -21.26 5.24 15.35
C LEU A 16 -20.75 4.63 16.65
N GLU A 17 -21.55 4.73 17.71
CA GLU A 17 -21.15 4.34 19.07
C GLU A 17 -21.30 2.84 19.29
N LYS A 18 -22.47 2.30 18.93
CA LYS A 18 -22.80 0.89 19.17
C LYS A 18 -23.80 0.35 18.17
N ILE A 19 -23.75 -0.96 17.98
CA ILE A 19 -24.72 -1.71 17.19
C ILE A 19 -25.13 -2.96 17.97
N GLU A 20 -26.44 -3.18 18.05
CA GLU A 20 -27.03 -4.39 18.59
C GLU A 20 -27.69 -5.12 17.43
N LEU A 21 -27.36 -6.40 17.29
CA LEU A 21 -27.90 -7.25 16.23
C LEU A 21 -28.85 -8.28 16.85
N PRO A 22 -29.95 -8.63 16.18
CA PRO A 22 -30.80 -9.73 16.61
C PRO A 22 -30.02 -11.06 16.63
N LYS A 23 -30.47 -12.00 17.46
CA LYS A 23 -29.88 -13.35 17.53
C LYS A 23 -29.90 -14.01 16.15
N GLY A 24 -28.76 -14.58 15.74
CA GLY A 24 -28.60 -15.27 14.45
C GLY A 24 -28.17 -14.36 13.28
N PHE A 25 -28.03 -13.05 13.51
CA PHE A 25 -27.50 -12.11 12.53
C PHE A 25 -26.02 -11.81 12.81
N PHE A 26 -25.26 -11.47 11.77
CA PHE A 26 -23.87 -11.02 11.88
C PHE A 26 -23.71 -9.67 11.19
N LEU A 27 -22.72 -8.88 11.64
CA LEU A 27 -22.40 -7.61 11.02
C LEU A 27 -21.62 -7.84 9.73
N GLU A 28 -22.10 -7.28 8.61
CA GLU A 28 -21.38 -7.31 7.34
C GLU A 28 -20.73 -5.96 7.01
N LYS A 29 -21.54 -4.90 6.85
CA LYS A 29 -21.09 -3.54 6.55
C LYS A 29 -22.09 -2.52 7.08
N ILE A 30 -21.62 -1.30 7.34
CA ILE A 30 -22.47 -0.16 7.70
C ILE A 30 -22.13 1.02 6.79
N TYR A 31 -23.10 1.49 6.02
CA TYR A 31 -22.97 2.70 5.22
C TYR A 31 -23.48 3.89 6.03
N TYR A 32 -22.58 4.68 6.61
CA TYR A 32 -22.98 5.82 7.43
C TYR A 32 -21.84 6.83 7.69
N PRO A 33 -22.05 8.14 7.57
CA PRO A 33 -23.17 8.79 6.88
C PRO A 33 -23.10 8.47 5.38
N PHE A 34 -24.20 8.00 4.81
CA PHE A 34 -24.22 7.49 3.44
C PHE A 34 -24.79 8.51 2.46
N ARG A 35 -24.11 8.70 1.33
CA ARG A 35 -24.51 9.63 0.26
C ARG A 35 -24.84 11.03 0.79
N SER A 36 -24.07 11.47 1.78
CA SER A 36 -24.12 12.84 2.28
C SER A 36 -23.22 13.74 1.45
N PHE A 37 -23.62 15.01 1.28
CA PHE A 37 -22.82 16.05 0.60
C PHE A 37 -22.33 15.64 -0.81
N TYR A 38 -23.21 15.01 -1.59
CA TYR A 38 -22.93 14.63 -2.98
C TYR A 38 -22.97 15.83 -3.92
N LEU A 39 -22.40 15.66 -5.12
CA LEU A 39 -22.55 16.58 -6.23
C LEU A 39 -23.52 16.01 -7.27
N GLU A 40 -24.46 16.84 -7.71
CA GLU A 40 -25.28 16.56 -8.88
C GLU A 40 -24.45 16.76 -10.16
N LYS A 41 -24.81 16.09 -11.24
CA LYS A 41 -24.13 16.17 -12.55
C LYS A 41 -23.92 17.60 -13.07
N ASN A 42 -24.86 18.50 -12.75
CA ASN A 42 -24.86 19.89 -13.22
C ASN A 42 -24.29 20.87 -12.19
N ASP A 43 -23.85 20.39 -11.02
CA ASP A 43 -23.16 21.26 -10.06
C ASP A 43 -21.80 21.68 -10.63
N ASP A 44 -21.39 22.92 -10.39
CA ASP A 44 -20.01 23.36 -10.67
C ASP A 44 -19.12 22.88 -9.52
N GLY A 45 -18.37 21.80 -9.75
CA GLY A 45 -17.65 21.13 -8.68
C GLY A 45 -16.89 19.87 -9.06
N TYR A 46 -16.23 19.30 -8.06
CA TYR A 46 -15.49 18.05 -8.18
C TYR A 46 -15.38 17.35 -6.82
N ILE A 47 -15.24 16.03 -6.83
CA ILE A 47 -14.81 15.27 -5.65
C ILE A 47 -13.28 15.14 -5.65
N VAL A 48 -12.71 15.03 -4.45
CA VAL A 48 -11.29 14.81 -4.21
C VAL A 48 -11.13 13.47 -3.52
N TRP A 49 -10.34 12.59 -4.13
CA TRP A 49 -10.10 11.23 -3.66
C TRP A 49 -8.59 10.99 -3.58
N PRO A 50 -8.01 10.66 -2.41
CA PRO A 50 -6.58 10.34 -2.28
C PRO A 50 -6.24 8.92 -2.80
N TYR A 51 -6.59 8.66 -4.06
CA TYR A 51 -6.16 7.47 -4.81
C TYR A 51 -4.67 7.59 -5.14
N ALA A 52 -3.83 6.69 -4.60
CA ALA A 52 -2.38 6.80 -4.68
C ALA A 52 -1.90 8.21 -4.27
N GLN A 53 -1.40 9.02 -5.21
CA GLN A 53 -0.99 10.41 -4.95
C GLN A 53 -2.19 11.36 -4.78
N GLY A 54 -3.32 11.08 -5.44
CA GLY A 54 -4.55 11.87 -5.39
C GLY A 54 -5.14 12.12 -6.78
N VAL A 55 -6.47 12.12 -6.84
CA VAL A 55 -7.26 12.37 -8.06
C VAL A 55 -8.43 13.30 -7.76
N ILE A 56 -8.81 14.08 -8.78
CA ILE A 56 -10.03 14.89 -8.77
C ILE A 56 -10.97 14.40 -9.87
N PHE A 57 -12.25 14.28 -9.55
CA PHE A 57 -13.28 13.95 -10.54
C PHE A 57 -14.28 15.11 -10.61
N PRO A 58 -14.27 15.89 -11.70
CA PRO A 58 -15.26 16.94 -11.91
C PRO A 58 -16.60 16.38 -12.37
N THR A 59 -17.68 17.07 -12.00
CA THR A 59 -19.06 16.72 -12.37
C THR A 59 -19.27 16.67 -13.88
N ASN A 60 -18.47 17.44 -14.63
CA ASN A 60 -18.49 17.50 -16.08
C ASN A 60 -17.41 16.63 -16.77
N MET A 61 -16.83 15.63 -16.08
CA MET A 61 -15.72 14.79 -16.60
C MET A 61 -15.94 14.33 -18.05
N ASN A 62 -17.14 13.84 -18.37
CA ASN A 62 -17.45 13.33 -19.71
C ASN A 62 -17.40 14.41 -20.79
N SER A 63 -17.70 15.68 -20.50
CA SER A 63 -17.61 16.76 -21.49
C SER A 63 -16.17 17.24 -21.72
N ILE A 64 -15.28 17.04 -20.74
CA ILE A 64 -13.88 17.49 -20.81
C ILE A 64 -12.87 16.38 -21.12
N ARG A 65 -13.26 15.10 -21.08
CA ARG A 65 -12.38 13.94 -21.25
C ARG A 65 -11.47 14.02 -22.49
N GLY A 66 -11.99 14.51 -23.62
CA GLY A 66 -11.20 14.66 -24.85
C GLY A 66 -10.10 15.71 -24.71
N LYS A 67 -10.34 16.79 -23.94
CA LYS A 67 -9.30 17.77 -23.60
C LYS A 67 -8.27 17.17 -22.65
N LEU A 68 -8.71 16.42 -21.64
CA LEU A 68 -7.84 15.75 -20.68
C LEU A 68 -6.94 14.71 -21.36
N SER A 69 -7.48 13.93 -22.30
CA SER A 69 -6.71 12.97 -23.08
C SER A 69 -5.65 13.65 -23.95
N ARG A 70 -5.99 14.74 -24.64
CA ARG A 70 -5.00 15.54 -25.39
C ARG A 70 -3.92 16.17 -24.51
N ALA A 71 -4.22 16.42 -23.24
CA ALA A 71 -3.26 16.90 -22.25
C ALA A 71 -2.43 15.77 -21.60
N GLY A 72 -2.63 14.50 -21.99
CA GLY A 72 -1.95 13.34 -21.42
C GLY A 72 -2.43 12.96 -20.01
N LEU A 73 -3.57 13.50 -19.56
CA LEU A 73 -4.15 13.23 -18.24
C LEU A 73 -5.09 12.02 -18.22
N ILE A 74 -5.54 11.56 -19.39
CA ILE A 74 -6.33 10.33 -19.58
C ILE A 74 -5.72 9.56 -20.75
N HIS A 75 -5.58 8.23 -20.61
CA HIS A 75 -5.07 7.38 -21.68
C HIS A 75 -5.96 7.49 -22.94
N PRO A 76 -5.40 7.59 -24.16
CA PRO A 76 -6.17 7.74 -25.39
C PRO A 76 -7.27 6.68 -25.60
N ASP A 77 -7.01 5.44 -25.17
CA ASP A 77 -7.98 4.34 -25.29
C ASP A 77 -9.28 4.59 -24.50
N HIS A 78 -9.23 5.44 -23.48
CA HIS A 78 -10.39 5.81 -22.66
C HIS A 78 -11.02 7.15 -23.09
N ALA A 79 -10.53 7.79 -24.15
CA ALA A 79 -11.07 9.07 -24.62
C ALA A 79 -12.45 8.94 -25.28
N GLY A 80 -12.74 7.78 -25.89
CA GLY A 80 -13.99 7.51 -26.60
C GLY A 80 -15.15 7.14 -25.69
N GLU A 81 -14.88 6.61 -24.51
CA GLU A 81 -15.88 6.06 -23.59
C GLU A 81 -16.29 7.07 -22.52
N ASP A 82 -17.55 7.01 -22.09
CA ASP A 82 -17.99 7.78 -20.94
C ASP A 82 -17.39 7.18 -19.67
N VAL A 83 -16.85 8.04 -18.81
CA VAL A 83 -16.29 7.67 -17.52
C VAL A 83 -17.42 7.60 -16.51
N PHE A 84 -17.79 6.39 -16.11
CA PHE A 84 -18.69 6.18 -14.98
C PHE A 84 -18.36 4.87 -14.26
N PHE A 85 -18.49 4.88 -12.93
CA PHE A 85 -18.29 3.67 -12.12
C PHE A 85 -18.91 3.80 -10.72
N THR A 86 -19.09 2.65 -10.08
CA THR A 86 -19.38 2.56 -8.65
C THR A 86 -18.48 1.47 -8.06
N VAL A 87 -17.73 1.81 -7.01
CA VAL A 87 -16.77 0.91 -6.37
C VAL A 87 -16.81 1.03 -4.85
N GLU A 88 -16.38 -0.03 -4.17
CA GLU A 88 -16.14 -0.04 -2.73
C GLU A 88 -14.71 -0.48 -2.48
N LEU A 89 -13.91 0.40 -1.89
CA LEU A 89 -12.47 0.19 -1.78
C LEU A 89 -11.99 0.35 -0.34
N PRO A 90 -10.99 -0.42 0.11
CA PRO A 90 -10.46 -0.29 1.46
C PRO A 90 -9.75 1.06 1.67
N VAL A 91 -9.90 1.62 2.85
CA VAL A 91 -9.03 2.69 3.36
C VAL A 91 -7.69 2.05 3.78
N TYR A 92 -6.58 2.76 3.59
CA TYR A 92 -5.21 2.24 3.75
C TYR A 92 -4.86 1.12 2.77
N SER A 93 -4.77 1.49 1.51
CA SER A 93 -4.17 0.67 0.46
C SER A 93 -3.61 1.61 -0.62
N CYS A 94 -2.40 1.36 -1.11
CA CYS A 94 -1.71 2.28 -2.03
C CYS A 94 -2.44 2.48 -3.36
N TRP A 95 -3.25 1.49 -3.78
CA TRP A 95 -4.04 1.54 -5.00
C TRP A 95 -5.47 2.02 -4.76
N HIS A 96 -5.82 2.54 -3.59
CA HIS A 96 -7.20 2.90 -3.26
C HIS A 96 -7.31 4.18 -2.44
N PHE A 97 -6.78 4.20 -1.23
CA PHE A 97 -6.84 5.33 -0.30
C PHE A 97 -5.51 5.38 0.47
N SER A 98 -4.61 6.27 0.05
CA SER A 98 -3.30 6.43 0.69
C SER A 98 -3.38 7.18 2.03
N THR A 99 -4.39 8.04 2.18
CA THR A 99 -4.67 8.79 3.40
C THR A 99 -6.18 8.75 3.70
N PRO A 100 -6.58 8.70 4.99
CA PRO A 100 -7.96 8.48 5.42
C PRO A 100 -8.81 9.77 5.38
N TRP A 101 -8.88 10.43 4.22
CA TRP A 101 -9.77 11.57 4.01
C TRP A 101 -10.30 11.61 2.59
N PHE A 102 -11.36 12.37 2.36
CA PHE A 102 -11.85 12.71 1.02
C PHE A 102 -12.56 14.06 1.09
N GLY A 103 -13.01 14.59 -0.03
CA GLY A 103 -13.74 15.85 -0.01
C GLY A 103 -14.47 16.15 -1.30
N ALA A 104 -15.16 17.28 -1.33
CA ALA A 104 -15.75 17.81 -2.55
C ALA A 104 -15.79 19.34 -2.53
N VAL A 105 -15.84 19.93 -3.73
CA VAL A 105 -16.05 21.35 -3.98
C VAL A 105 -17.35 21.52 -4.76
N LYS A 106 -18.15 22.53 -4.39
CA LYS A 106 -19.38 22.93 -5.05
C LYS A 106 -19.54 24.45 -5.00
N GLY A 107 -19.53 25.13 -6.14
CA GLY A 107 -19.92 26.54 -6.26
C GLY A 107 -19.24 27.49 -5.25
N GLY A 108 -17.93 27.35 -5.04
CA GLY A 108 -17.18 28.16 -4.08
C GLY A 108 -17.30 27.74 -2.61
N SER A 109 -17.87 26.57 -2.32
CA SER A 109 -17.83 25.94 -1.00
C SER A 109 -17.18 24.57 -1.11
N ALA A 110 -16.58 24.09 -0.02
CA ALA A 110 -15.92 22.80 0.01
C ALA A 110 -16.16 22.09 1.34
N TYR A 111 -15.94 20.78 1.36
CA TYR A 111 -15.74 20.04 2.61
C TYR A 111 -14.55 19.08 2.49
N VAL A 112 -13.92 18.83 3.63
CA VAL A 112 -13.03 17.68 3.84
C VAL A 112 -13.66 16.76 4.88
N ALA A 113 -13.72 15.47 4.58
CA ALA A 113 -14.13 14.42 5.50
C ALA A 113 -12.89 13.64 5.92
N VAL A 114 -12.51 13.73 7.19
CA VAL A 114 -11.42 12.95 7.79
C VAL A 114 -12.02 11.75 8.50
N ILE A 115 -11.60 10.55 8.12
CA ILE A 115 -12.00 9.30 8.76
C ILE A 115 -11.12 9.13 10.01
N ASP A 116 -11.68 9.41 11.19
CA ASP A 116 -10.94 9.44 12.45
C ASP A 116 -10.52 8.03 12.91
N THR A 117 -11.32 7.03 12.53
CA THR A 117 -11.09 5.60 12.85
C THR A 117 -11.00 4.74 11.58
N PRO A 118 -9.91 4.84 10.81
CA PRO A 118 -9.84 4.29 9.44
C PRO A 118 -9.52 2.80 9.33
N ASP A 119 -9.09 2.14 10.42
CA ASP A 119 -8.52 0.79 10.36
C ASP A 119 -9.52 -0.27 9.88
N ASP A 120 -10.81 -0.05 10.13
CA ASP A 120 -11.92 -0.88 9.65
C ASP A 120 -12.91 -0.03 8.83
N ALA A 121 -12.36 0.78 7.92
CA ALA A 121 -13.11 1.61 6.99
C ALA A 121 -12.82 1.24 5.52
N HIS A 122 -13.87 1.25 4.72
CA HIS A 122 -13.86 1.29 3.27
C HIS A 122 -14.49 2.61 2.80
N ALA A 123 -14.44 2.89 1.51
CA ALA A 123 -15.11 4.02 0.89
C ALA A 123 -16.01 3.54 -0.26
N PHE A 124 -17.28 3.93 -0.22
CA PHE A 124 -18.19 3.87 -1.35
C PHE A 124 -17.91 5.07 -2.25
N ILE A 125 -17.59 4.83 -3.52
CA ILE A 125 -17.38 5.88 -4.51
C ILE A 125 -18.29 5.63 -5.70
N THR A 126 -19.06 6.64 -6.10
CA THR A 126 -19.77 6.62 -7.38
C THR A 126 -19.40 7.87 -8.18
N VAL A 127 -19.09 7.67 -9.45
CA VAL A 127 -18.74 8.71 -10.41
C VAL A 127 -19.65 8.55 -11.61
N LEU A 128 -20.55 9.50 -11.80
CA LEU A 128 -21.42 9.64 -12.99
C LEU A 128 -22.19 8.36 -13.39
N ASP A 129 -22.36 7.42 -12.47
CA ASP A 129 -23.06 6.16 -12.74
C ASP A 129 -24.56 6.43 -12.97
N PRO A 130 -25.13 6.02 -14.13
CA PRO A 130 -26.56 6.20 -14.40
C PRO A 130 -27.47 5.59 -13.33
N ARG A 131 -27.04 4.50 -12.69
CA ARG A 131 -27.76 3.83 -11.59
C ARG A 131 -27.81 4.69 -10.33
N ASN A 132 -26.93 5.67 -10.21
CA ASN A 132 -26.82 6.60 -9.10
C ASN A 132 -27.13 8.05 -9.51
N ARG A 133 -28.00 8.22 -10.53
CA ARG A 133 -28.44 9.53 -11.03
C ARG A 133 -27.28 10.39 -11.53
N GLU A 134 -26.21 9.76 -12.00
CA GLU A 134 -25.00 10.42 -12.51
C GLU A 134 -24.36 11.38 -11.50
N ARG A 135 -24.45 11.08 -10.20
CA ARG A 135 -23.87 11.89 -9.14
C ARG A 135 -22.40 11.57 -8.90
N LEU A 136 -21.71 12.49 -8.23
CA LEU A 136 -20.43 12.21 -7.59
C LEU A 136 -20.64 12.05 -6.09
N VAL A 137 -20.28 10.89 -5.54
CA VAL A 137 -20.41 10.58 -4.12
C VAL A 137 -19.17 9.87 -3.62
N ILE A 138 -18.67 10.29 -2.46
CA ILE A 138 -17.78 9.49 -1.63
C ILE A 138 -18.41 9.38 -0.24
N SER A 139 -18.47 8.18 0.34
CA SER A 139 -19.00 7.96 1.69
C SER A 139 -18.22 6.85 2.40
N PRO A 140 -18.02 6.95 3.72
CA PRO A 140 -17.40 5.87 4.47
C PRO A 140 -18.34 4.64 4.50
N ILE A 141 -17.72 3.48 4.51
CA ILE A 141 -18.33 2.19 4.81
C ILE A 141 -17.55 1.63 6.00
N TRP A 142 -18.23 1.27 7.07
CA TRP A 142 -17.60 0.63 8.22
C TRP A 142 -17.71 -0.88 8.08
N ILE A 143 -16.58 -1.57 8.18
CA ILE A 143 -16.52 -3.03 8.18
C ILE A 143 -16.34 -3.54 9.62
N PRO A 144 -16.80 -4.76 9.92
CA PRO A 144 -16.57 -5.37 11.22
C PRO A 144 -15.09 -5.63 11.43
N SER A 145 -14.64 -5.47 12.67
CA SER A 145 -13.41 -6.08 13.14
C SER A 145 -13.76 -7.36 13.87
N ARG A 146 -13.19 -8.49 13.45
CA ARG A 146 -13.43 -9.79 14.09
C ARG A 146 -14.91 -10.23 14.10
N GLY A 147 -15.73 -9.71 13.19
CA GLY A 147 -17.17 -10.01 13.09
C GLY A 147 -18.09 -9.07 13.88
N GLU A 148 -17.53 -8.09 14.60
CA GLU A 148 -18.26 -7.15 15.45
C GLU A 148 -17.86 -5.69 15.13
N LEU A 149 -18.60 -4.72 15.68
CA LEU A 149 -18.19 -3.32 15.61
C LEU A 149 -16.89 -3.07 16.40
N ARG A 150 -16.75 -3.71 17.57
CA ARG A 150 -15.58 -3.71 18.47
C ARG A 150 -15.18 -2.36 19.08
N TYR A 151 -15.33 -1.25 18.37
CA TYR A 151 -15.03 0.10 18.84
C TYR A 151 -15.81 1.17 18.04
N PRO A 152 -16.06 2.37 18.58
CA PRO A 152 -16.78 3.42 17.86
C PRO A 152 -16.15 3.78 16.52
N ARG A 153 -16.96 4.13 15.52
CA ARG A 153 -16.48 4.56 14.19
C ARG A 153 -16.78 6.02 13.98
N SER A 154 -15.77 6.82 13.67
CA SER A 154 -15.88 8.28 13.59
C SER A 154 -15.38 8.83 12.26
N VAL A 155 -16.12 9.81 11.74
CA VAL A 155 -15.72 10.65 10.61
C VAL A 155 -16.10 12.10 10.90
N THR A 156 -15.17 13.02 10.62
CA THR A 156 -15.36 14.46 10.82
C THR A 156 -15.37 15.19 9.48
N TYR A 157 -16.48 15.86 9.18
CA TYR A 157 -16.65 16.73 8.02
C TYR A 157 -16.39 18.17 8.43
N THR A 158 -15.40 18.84 7.83
CA THR A 158 -15.14 20.26 8.01
C THR A 158 -15.52 21.03 6.75
N PHE A 159 -16.45 21.97 6.88
CA PHE A 159 -16.92 22.83 5.79
C PHE A 159 -16.04 24.07 5.66
N ILE A 160 -15.72 24.43 4.42
CA ILE A 160 -14.74 25.45 4.06
C ILE A 160 -15.39 26.41 3.06
N SER A 161 -15.56 27.67 3.44
CA SER A 161 -15.99 28.72 2.52
C SER A 161 -14.84 29.10 1.58
N GLY A 162 -15.08 29.15 0.27
CA GLY A 162 -14.06 29.44 -0.74
C GLY A 162 -12.95 28.39 -0.86
N GLY A 163 -13.13 27.21 -0.26
CA GLY A 163 -12.11 26.17 -0.20
C GLY A 163 -11.95 25.39 -1.50
N ASP A 164 -10.78 24.78 -1.66
CA ASP A 164 -10.42 23.87 -2.73
C ASP A 164 -9.71 22.62 -2.17
N TYR A 165 -9.23 21.73 -3.05
CA TYR A 165 -8.47 20.55 -2.63
C TYR A 165 -7.17 20.87 -1.86
N VAL A 166 -6.58 22.05 -2.06
CA VAL A 166 -5.38 22.49 -1.33
C VAL A 166 -5.75 22.84 0.11
N ALA A 167 -6.88 23.53 0.31
CA ALA A 167 -7.41 23.80 1.64
C ALA A 167 -7.72 22.49 2.39
N MET A 168 -8.35 21.52 1.72
CA MET A 168 -8.61 20.18 2.29
C MET A 168 -7.32 19.49 2.72
N ALA A 169 -6.31 19.44 1.85
CA ALA A 169 -5.03 18.80 2.16
C ALA A 169 -4.30 19.49 3.33
N LYS A 170 -4.39 20.81 3.46
CA LYS A 170 -3.82 21.56 4.60
C LYS A 170 -4.52 21.24 5.92
N ILE A 171 -5.85 21.09 5.91
CA ILE A 171 -6.62 20.67 7.09
C ILE A 171 -6.21 19.25 7.50
N PHE A 172 -6.17 18.31 6.55
CA PHE A 172 -5.72 16.95 6.84
C PHE A 172 -4.26 16.92 7.33
N ARG A 173 -3.37 17.75 6.78
CA ARG A 173 -1.98 17.87 7.27
C ARG A 173 -1.94 18.31 8.73
N LYS A 174 -2.75 19.30 9.13
CA LYS A 174 -2.84 19.73 10.54
C LYS A 174 -3.30 18.57 11.42
N TYR A 175 -4.36 17.87 11.03
CA TYR A 175 -4.83 16.66 11.71
C TYR A 175 -3.73 15.59 11.84
N ALA A 176 -2.99 15.31 10.76
CA ALA A 176 -1.91 14.31 10.77
C ALA A 176 -0.74 14.70 11.69
N VAL A 177 -0.43 16.00 11.81
CA VAL A 177 0.54 16.51 12.79
C VAL A 177 0.04 16.32 14.21
N GLU A 178 -1.20 16.70 14.50
CA GLU A 178 -1.82 16.58 15.83
C GLU A 178 -1.94 15.12 16.29
N LYS A 179 -2.17 14.19 15.36
CA LYS A 179 -2.21 12.74 15.63
C LYS A 179 -0.83 12.07 15.69
N GLY A 180 0.26 12.81 15.44
CA GLY A 180 1.63 12.26 15.47
C GLY A 180 2.00 11.41 14.26
N TYR A 181 1.21 11.43 13.17
CA TYR A 181 1.52 10.72 11.93
C TYR A 181 2.57 11.46 11.07
N TYR A 182 2.73 12.76 11.28
CA TYR A 182 3.69 13.56 10.53
C TYR A 182 5.06 13.56 11.20
N ARG A 183 6.07 13.12 10.44
CA ARG A 183 7.48 13.33 10.76
C ARG A 183 8.20 13.90 9.55
N SER A 184 8.79 15.08 9.70
CA SER A 184 9.49 15.77 8.62
C SER A 184 10.75 15.04 8.17
N LEU A 185 11.20 15.28 6.94
CA LEU A 185 12.49 14.78 6.47
C LEU A 185 13.65 15.33 7.31
N ARG A 186 13.55 16.57 7.82
CA ARG A 186 14.57 17.17 8.69
C ARG A 186 14.74 16.39 9.99
N GLU A 187 13.64 16.01 10.64
CA GLU A 187 13.69 15.18 11.86
C GLU A 187 14.23 13.78 11.57
N LYS A 188 13.93 13.20 10.40
CA LYS A 188 14.48 11.91 9.98
C LYS A 188 15.99 12.00 9.71
N ILE A 189 16.46 13.07 9.08
CA ILE A 189 17.90 13.34 8.86
C ILE A 189 18.63 13.52 10.19
N ALA A 190 18.04 14.24 11.14
CA ALA A 190 18.63 14.43 12.47
C ALA A 190 18.80 13.09 13.23
N LEU A 191 17.90 12.13 13.04
CA LEU A 191 18.04 10.78 13.60
C LEU A 191 19.02 9.90 12.83
N ASN A 192 19.00 9.98 11.49
CA ASN A 192 19.83 9.17 10.61
C ASN A 192 20.33 10.05 9.45
N PRO A 193 21.58 10.55 9.54
CA PRO A 193 22.17 11.43 8.51
C PRO A 193 22.19 10.82 7.11
N ASN A 194 22.19 9.48 6.97
CA ASN A 194 22.12 8.83 5.66
C ASN A 194 20.85 9.19 4.88
N VAL A 195 19.76 9.60 5.54
CA VAL A 195 18.52 10.05 4.87
C VAL A 195 18.77 11.27 3.98
N GLU A 196 19.75 12.11 4.30
CA GLU A 196 20.07 13.29 3.48
C GLU A 196 20.52 12.89 2.07
N ARG A 197 21.20 11.75 1.94
CA ARG A 197 21.71 11.21 0.66
C ARG A 197 20.58 10.87 -0.32
N ILE A 198 19.32 10.77 0.13
CA ILE A 198 18.15 10.55 -0.73
C ILE A 198 17.78 11.83 -1.50
N VAL A 199 18.07 13.02 -0.95
CA VAL A 199 17.66 14.29 -1.55
C VAL A 199 18.44 14.52 -2.85
N GLY A 200 17.72 14.53 -3.97
CA GLY A 200 18.27 14.66 -5.32
C GLY A 200 18.85 13.36 -5.89
N ALA A 201 18.74 12.23 -5.18
CA ALA A 201 19.24 10.96 -5.66
C ALA A 201 18.24 10.24 -6.58
N PRO A 202 18.66 9.76 -7.77
CA PRO A 202 17.86 8.82 -8.54
C PRO A 202 17.79 7.47 -7.82
N LEU A 203 16.63 6.83 -7.90
CA LEU A 203 16.45 5.43 -7.52
C LEU A 203 16.85 4.54 -8.71
N VAL A 204 17.89 3.74 -8.54
CA VAL A 204 18.34 2.76 -9.53
C VAL A 204 18.08 1.36 -8.97
N LYS A 205 16.99 0.74 -9.43
CA LYS A 205 16.64 -0.63 -9.05
C LYS A 205 17.23 -1.60 -10.09
N LEU A 206 18.10 -2.49 -9.64
CA LEU A 206 18.76 -3.51 -10.47
C LEU A 206 18.18 -4.88 -10.17
N TRP A 207 17.76 -5.59 -11.20
CA TRP A 207 17.29 -6.97 -11.10
C TRP A 207 18.48 -7.92 -11.22
N ILE A 208 18.64 -8.77 -10.20
CA ILE A 208 19.74 -9.73 -10.09
C ILE A 208 19.33 -11.05 -10.72
N MET A 209 18.22 -11.64 -10.28
CA MET A 209 17.78 -12.95 -10.72
C MET A 209 16.27 -13.08 -10.71
N ASP A 210 15.74 -13.67 -11.78
CA ASP A 210 14.35 -14.08 -11.89
C ASP A 210 14.26 -15.60 -11.80
N ARG A 211 13.22 -16.11 -11.13
CA ARG A 211 12.94 -17.55 -11.08
C ARG A 211 11.46 -17.84 -11.04
N TYR A 212 11.03 -18.66 -11.98
CA TYR A 212 9.67 -19.18 -12.05
C TYR A 212 9.70 -20.72 -11.93
N PRO A 213 9.44 -21.29 -10.74
CA PRO A 213 9.22 -22.73 -10.59
C PRO A 213 7.87 -23.15 -11.17
N TRP A 214 7.74 -24.44 -11.50
CA TRP A 214 6.44 -25.01 -11.83
C TRP A 214 5.67 -25.35 -10.54
N THR A 215 4.74 -24.48 -10.15
CA THR A 215 3.88 -24.65 -8.96
C THR A 215 2.44 -25.04 -9.29
N GLY A 216 2.07 -24.98 -10.58
CA GLY A 216 0.68 -25.15 -11.03
C GLY A 216 -0.21 -23.92 -10.83
N ALA A 217 0.29 -22.83 -10.22
CA ALA A 217 -0.49 -21.60 -9.98
C ALA A 217 -0.74 -20.77 -11.24
N THR A 218 0.21 -20.77 -12.19
CA THR A 218 0.08 -20.13 -13.51
C THR A 218 0.87 -20.93 -14.56
N PRO A 219 0.38 -21.02 -15.81
CA PRO A 219 1.10 -21.67 -16.90
C PRO A 219 2.16 -20.77 -17.57
N ARG A 220 2.14 -19.45 -17.33
CA ARG A 220 3.01 -18.46 -18.00
C ARG A 220 3.45 -17.36 -17.03
N THR A 221 4.60 -16.73 -17.33
CA THR A 221 5.06 -15.55 -16.60
C THR A 221 4.30 -14.29 -17.04
N PHE A 222 4.48 -13.19 -16.31
CA PHE A 222 3.97 -11.87 -16.71
C PHE A 222 4.48 -11.42 -18.10
N GLY A 223 5.67 -11.88 -18.51
CA GLY A 223 6.22 -11.65 -19.85
C GLY A 223 5.84 -12.68 -20.91
N GLY A 224 5.01 -13.68 -20.56
CA GLY A 224 4.57 -14.74 -21.48
C GLY A 224 5.57 -15.87 -21.69
N GLU A 225 6.71 -15.87 -20.99
CA GLU A 225 7.74 -16.91 -21.05
C GLU A 225 7.23 -18.25 -20.49
N ARG A 226 7.81 -19.35 -20.97
CA ARG A 226 7.45 -20.71 -20.57
C ARG A 226 8.10 -21.04 -19.21
N ILE A 227 7.29 -21.53 -18.28
CA ILE A 227 7.71 -22.02 -16.96
C ILE A 227 8.07 -23.52 -17.05
N PRO A 228 9.09 -24.03 -16.33
CA PRO A 228 9.94 -23.33 -15.36
C PRO A 228 11.26 -22.77 -15.94
N PHE A 229 11.81 -21.73 -15.31
CA PHE A 229 13.16 -21.25 -15.57
C PHE A 229 13.79 -20.51 -14.39
N LEU A 230 15.12 -20.35 -14.45
CA LEU A 230 15.91 -19.43 -13.64
C LEU A 230 16.81 -18.63 -14.58
N LYS A 231 16.89 -17.32 -14.38
CA LYS A 231 17.71 -16.42 -15.20
C LYS A 231 18.42 -15.40 -14.34
N VAL A 232 19.76 -15.41 -14.40
CA VAL A 232 20.58 -14.32 -13.88
C VAL A 232 20.49 -13.16 -14.87
N ARG A 233 19.98 -12.02 -14.40
CA ARG A 233 19.84 -10.78 -15.16
C ARG A 233 21.10 -9.93 -15.04
N THR A 234 21.60 -9.79 -13.81
CA THR A 234 22.78 -8.97 -13.50
C THR A 234 23.60 -9.68 -12.42
N THR A 235 24.84 -10.01 -12.72
CA THR A 235 25.79 -10.56 -11.74
C THR A 235 26.28 -9.48 -10.78
N TYR A 236 26.80 -9.87 -9.60
CA TYR A 236 27.36 -8.91 -8.66
C TYR A 236 28.56 -8.15 -9.24
N LYS A 237 29.38 -8.78 -10.10
CA LYS A 237 30.46 -8.07 -10.83
C LYS A 237 29.92 -7.01 -11.77
N GLN A 238 28.86 -7.31 -12.51
CA GLN A 238 28.20 -6.30 -13.37
C GLN A 238 27.62 -5.16 -12.55
N VAL A 239 27.07 -5.42 -11.35
CA VAL A 239 26.67 -4.34 -10.44
C VAL A 239 27.87 -3.45 -10.10
N GLN A 240 29.03 -4.03 -9.76
CA GLN A 240 30.24 -3.25 -9.48
C GLN A 240 30.66 -2.37 -10.67
N GLU A 241 30.60 -2.91 -11.89
CA GLU A 241 30.92 -2.18 -13.13
C GLU A 241 29.93 -1.03 -13.37
N ILE A 242 28.63 -1.28 -13.23
CA ILE A 242 27.57 -0.26 -13.36
C ILE A 242 27.80 0.87 -12.36
N LEU A 243 28.12 0.56 -11.10
CA LEU A 243 28.36 1.59 -10.08
C LEU A 243 29.58 2.46 -10.42
N LYS A 244 30.67 1.85 -10.92
CA LYS A 244 31.85 2.57 -11.40
C LYS A 244 31.50 3.48 -12.58
N ASP A 245 30.83 2.94 -13.60
CA ASP A 245 30.42 3.67 -14.79
C ASP A 245 29.50 4.86 -14.47
N MET A 246 28.51 4.66 -13.59
CA MET A 246 27.63 5.71 -13.09
C MET A 246 28.41 6.89 -12.49
N ARG A 247 29.47 6.60 -11.72
CA ARG A 247 30.28 7.65 -11.08
C ARG A 247 31.25 8.30 -12.07
N GLU A 248 32.02 7.48 -12.78
CA GLU A 248 33.18 7.90 -13.55
C GLU A 248 32.79 8.51 -14.90
N ASN A 249 31.79 7.92 -15.57
CA ASN A 249 31.42 8.30 -16.93
C ASN A 249 30.13 9.13 -16.98
N LEU A 250 29.16 8.86 -16.10
CA LEU A 250 27.90 9.62 -16.03
C LEU A 250 27.94 10.78 -15.04
N GLY A 251 28.96 10.85 -14.17
CA GLY A 251 29.11 11.93 -13.19
C GLY A 251 28.04 11.95 -12.10
N ILE A 252 27.39 10.81 -11.83
CA ILE A 252 26.38 10.70 -10.77
C ILE A 252 27.09 10.80 -9.41
N ASP A 253 26.72 11.78 -8.60
CA ASP A 253 27.38 12.05 -7.32
C ASP A 253 26.64 11.42 -6.12
N ARG A 254 25.37 11.05 -6.30
CA ARG A 254 24.48 10.41 -5.32
C ARG A 254 23.48 9.50 -6.03
N ALA A 255 23.11 8.38 -5.43
CA ALA A 255 22.08 7.47 -5.92
C ALA A 255 21.52 6.61 -4.78
N VAL A 256 20.31 6.08 -4.95
CA VAL A 256 19.79 4.97 -4.15
C VAL A 256 19.81 3.72 -5.03
N ILE A 257 20.73 2.82 -4.74
CA ILE A 257 20.88 1.54 -5.42
C ILE A 257 20.05 0.50 -4.68
N LEU A 258 19.15 -0.17 -5.38
CA LEU A 258 18.30 -1.21 -4.80
C LEU A 258 18.43 -2.50 -5.59
N LEU A 259 18.88 -3.58 -4.95
CA LEU A 259 18.97 -4.89 -5.59
C LEU A 259 17.69 -5.70 -5.38
N ALA A 260 17.08 -6.15 -6.47
CA ALA A 260 15.93 -7.02 -6.50
C ALA A 260 16.33 -8.44 -6.91
N GLY A 261 15.82 -9.46 -6.21
CA GLY A 261 16.12 -10.86 -6.51
C GLY A 261 17.53 -11.29 -6.12
N TRP A 262 18.10 -10.65 -5.11
CA TRP A 262 19.42 -10.93 -4.54
C TRP A 262 19.43 -12.16 -3.60
N GLY A 263 18.24 -12.62 -3.18
CA GLY A 263 18.07 -13.74 -2.26
C GLY A 263 18.48 -15.10 -2.84
N PRO A 264 18.24 -16.21 -2.13
CA PRO A 264 18.75 -17.53 -2.50
C PRO A 264 18.27 -18.02 -3.86
N MET A 265 17.01 -17.73 -4.20
CA MET A 265 16.33 -18.26 -5.37
C MET A 265 15.62 -17.19 -6.22
N GLY A 266 16.06 -15.93 -6.14
CA GLY A 266 15.62 -14.86 -7.05
C GLY A 266 14.49 -14.01 -6.48
N TYR A 267 13.94 -13.13 -7.32
CA TYR A 267 12.87 -12.20 -6.94
C TYR A 267 11.58 -12.94 -6.60
N ASP A 268 10.81 -12.48 -5.60
CA ASP A 268 9.53 -13.09 -5.20
C ASP A 268 9.58 -14.62 -4.98
N ASN A 269 10.68 -15.11 -4.41
CA ASN A 269 10.89 -16.52 -4.11
C ASN A 269 11.39 -16.68 -2.68
N LEU A 270 10.88 -17.71 -1.99
CA LEU A 270 11.31 -18.14 -0.65
C LEU A 270 11.18 -17.12 0.48
N HIS A 271 10.58 -15.94 0.28
CA HIS A 271 10.31 -15.02 1.39
C HIS A 271 9.54 -15.75 2.50
N PRO A 272 9.86 -15.52 3.79
CA PRO A 272 10.87 -14.60 4.32
C PRO A 272 12.28 -15.22 4.47
N ASP A 273 12.57 -16.40 3.91
CA ASP A 273 13.85 -17.11 4.06
C ASP A 273 14.90 -16.63 3.04
N VAL A 274 15.33 -15.38 3.21
CA VAL A 274 16.18 -14.66 2.25
C VAL A 274 17.69 -14.73 2.51
N TRP A 275 18.11 -15.38 3.59
CA TRP A 275 19.53 -15.48 3.98
C TRP A 275 19.98 -16.93 4.18
N PRO A 276 21.19 -17.32 3.75
CA PRO A 276 22.19 -16.53 3.00
C PRO A 276 21.86 -16.38 1.50
N PRO A 277 22.38 -15.35 0.81
CA PRO A 277 22.17 -15.21 -0.63
C PRO A 277 22.77 -16.39 -1.41
N GLY A 278 22.14 -16.72 -2.53
CA GLY A 278 22.58 -17.81 -3.41
C GLY A 278 23.83 -17.42 -4.20
N ARG A 279 24.55 -18.41 -4.72
CA ARG A 279 25.78 -18.20 -5.53
C ARG A 279 25.53 -18.04 -7.03
N TRP A 280 24.26 -18.04 -7.46
CA TRP A 280 23.88 -17.98 -8.88
C TRP A 280 24.37 -16.72 -9.59
N ALA A 281 24.31 -15.56 -8.91
CA ALA A 281 24.71 -14.27 -9.46
C ALA A 281 26.17 -13.88 -9.13
N GLY A 282 26.91 -14.76 -8.46
CA GLY A 282 28.25 -14.49 -7.94
C GLY A 282 28.40 -14.84 -6.46
N ASP A 283 29.62 -14.71 -5.95
CA ASP A 283 29.93 -15.01 -4.56
C ASP A 283 29.52 -13.87 -3.62
N PHE A 284 29.29 -14.17 -2.35
CA PHE A 284 28.92 -13.17 -1.34
C PHE A 284 29.97 -12.05 -1.20
N SER A 285 31.25 -12.35 -1.39
CA SER A 285 32.32 -11.33 -1.41
C SER A 285 32.14 -10.31 -2.53
N GLU A 286 31.55 -10.71 -3.66
CA GLU A 286 31.30 -9.83 -4.80
C GLU A 286 30.10 -8.93 -4.56
N LEU A 287 29.06 -9.43 -3.87
CA LEU A 287 27.95 -8.62 -3.39
C LEU A 287 28.44 -7.59 -2.36
N ARG A 288 29.31 -8.00 -1.42
CA ARG A 288 29.93 -7.09 -0.46
C ARG A 288 30.75 -6.01 -1.14
N GLU A 289 31.57 -6.37 -2.13
CA GLU A 289 32.35 -5.38 -2.89
C GLU A 289 31.45 -4.39 -3.65
N ALA A 290 30.31 -4.83 -4.20
CA ALA A 290 29.33 -3.93 -4.80
C ALA A 290 28.78 -2.91 -3.79
N ARG A 291 28.44 -3.36 -2.57
CA ARG A 291 28.03 -2.47 -1.48
C ARG A 291 29.13 -1.48 -1.13
N ASP A 292 30.39 -1.94 -1.01
CA ASP A 292 31.51 -1.10 -0.60
C ASP A 292 31.89 -0.07 -1.67
N ILE A 293 31.78 -0.41 -2.96
CA ILE A 293 31.90 0.57 -4.06
C ILE A 293 30.84 1.66 -3.93
N ALA A 294 29.57 1.27 -3.75
CA ALA A 294 28.48 2.23 -3.61
C ALA A 294 28.71 3.19 -2.43
N GLU A 295 29.15 2.66 -1.28
CA GLU A 295 29.44 3.49 -0.11
C GLU A 295 30.62 4.43 -0.35
N ARG A 296 31.72 3.97 -0.97
CA ARG A 296 32.86 4.84 -1.34
C ARG A 296 32.47 5.96 -2.30
N GLN A 297 31.46 5.76 -3.14
CA GLN A 297 30.94 6.74 -4.07
C GLN A 297 29.87 7.66 -3.46
N GLY A 298 29.46 7.45 -2.21
CA GLY A 298 28.42 8.22 -1.54
C GLY A 298 26.99 7.79 -1.89
N TYR A 299 26.80 6.65 -2.56
CA TYR A 299 25.48 6.10 -2.89
C TYR A 299 24.90 5.28 -1.75
N LEU A 300 23.59 5.33 -1.55
CA LEU A 300 22.91 4.39 -0.68
C LEU A 300 22.80 3.04 -1.40
N PHE A 301 23.12 1.95 -0.72
CA PHE A 301 23.00 0.58 -1.21
C PHE A 301 22.00 -0.20 -0.35
N GLY A 302 20.97 -0.74 -0.99
CA GLY A 302 19.89 -1.45 -0.32
C GLY A 302 19.43 -2.69 -1.04
N LEU A 303 18.66 -3.46 -0.28
CA LEU A 303 18.10 -4.74 -0.70
C LEU A 303 16.57 -4.64 -0.71
N HIS A 304 15.97 -5.20 -1.75
CA HIS A 304 14.52 -5.42 -1.82
C HIS A 304 14.20 -6.74 -1.12
N ASP A 305 13.33 -6.70 -0.13
CA ASP A 305 12.94 -7.84 0.69
C ASP A 305 11.43 -7.81 0.92
N ASN A 306 10.85 -8.89 1.45
CA ASN A 306 9.42 -9.03 1.69
C ASN A 306 9.18 -9.91 2.93
N TYR A 307 8.32 -9.44 3.85
CA TYR A 307 7.90 -10.15 5.06
C TYR A 307 6.39 -10.37 5.12
N GLN A 308 5.68 -10.07 4.04
CA GLN A 308 4.24 -10.25 3.92
C GLN A 308 3.90 -11.48 3.10
N ASP A 309 4.64 -11.78 2.04
CA ASP A 309 4.41 -12.96 1.21
C ASP A 309 5.25 -14.14 1.69
N ILE A 310 4.64 -15.34 1.66
CA ILE A 310 5.31 -16.62 1.86
C ILE A 310 4.87 -17.64 0.81
N TYR A 311 5.79 -18.48 0.37
CA TYR A 311 5.59 -19.43 -0.71
C TYR A 311 5.69 -20.88 -0.21
N LEU A 312 5.10 -21.83 -0.93
CA LEU A 312 5.13 -23.27 -0.59
C LEU A 312 6.55 -23.83 -0.41
N GLU A 313 7.52 -23.33 -1.18
CA GLU A 313 8.92 -23.76 -1.07
C GLU A 313 9.67 -23.08 0.09
N SER A 314 9.08 -22.12 0.80
CA SER A 314 9.75 -21.35 1.85
C SER A 314 9.91 -22.23 3.10
N PRO A 315 11.14 -22.46 3.60
CA PRO A 315 11.37 -23.27 4.79
C PRO A 315 10.52 -22.89 6.02
N SER A 316 10.23 -21.61 6.21
CA SER A 316 9.46 -21.09 7.33
C SER A 316 7.94 -21.29 7.21
N ILE A 317 7.42 -21.81 6.09
CA ILE A 317 5.97 -21.95 5.90
C ILE A 317 5.34 -23.03 6.80
N GLY A 318 6.10 -24.08 7.12
CA GLY A 318 5.60 -25.23 7.88
C GLY A 318 4.37 -25.87 7.22
N VAL A 319 3.33 -26.11 8.00
CA VAL A 319 1.98 -26.48 7.51
C VAL A 319 1.04 -25.27 7.42
N GLY A 320 1.59 -24.05 7.32
CA GLY A 320 0.86 -22.80 7.17
C GLY A 320 0.65 -22.03 8.47
N GLU A 321 1.39 -22.36 9.53
CA GLU A 321 1.32 -21.69 10.83
C GLU A 321 1.50 -20.17 10.77
N PRO A 322 2.41 -19.58 9.97
CA PRO A 322 2.58 -18.12 9.98
C PRO A 322 1.55 -17.38 9.12
N ILE A 323 0.70 -18.08 8.36
CA ILE A 323 -0.21 -17.49 7.38
C ILE A 323 -1.44 -16.93 8.08
N VAL A 324 -1.96 -15.81 7.57
CA VAL A 324 -3.24 -15.25 7.97
C VAL A 324 -4.36 -16.27 7.76
N LYS A 325 -5.09 -16.58 8.83
CA LYS A 325 -6.33 -17.36 8.78
C LYS A 325 -7.51 -16.41 8.68
N THR A 326 -8.32 -16.56 7.63
CA THR A 326 -9.51 -15.74 7.41
C THR A 326 -10.66 -16.15 8.34
N ARG A 327 -11.78 -15.42 8.32
CA ARG A 327 -12.97 -15.78 9.11
C ARG A 327 -13.41 -17.21 8.78
N GLU A 328 -13.93 -17.91 9.78
CA GLU A 328 -14.42 -19.28 9.61
C GLU A 328 -15.51 -19.34 8.53
N VAL A 329 -15.39 -20.32 7.65
CA VAL A 329 -16.39 -20.69 6.65
C VAL A 329 -16.94 -22.06 7.04
N ALA A 330 -18.27 -22.14 7.19
CA ALA A 330 -18.94 -23.36 7.61
C ALA A 330 -18.57 -24.55 6.69
N GLY A 331 -18.14 -25.66 7.29
CA GLY A 331 -17.70 -26.87 6.59
C GLY A 331 -16.28 -26.83 6.01
N VAL A 332 -15.59 -25.69 6.07
CA VAL A 332 -14.20 -25.51 5.60
C VAL A 332 -13.24 -25.21 6.75
N GLY A 333 -13.70 -24.55 7.81
CA GLY A 333 -12.86 -24.05 8.89
C GLY A 333 -12.32 -22.67 8.57
N HIS A 334 -11.07 -22.36 8.93
CA HIS A 334 -10.43 -21.09 8.61
C HIS A 334 -9.52 -21.20 7.38
N PRO A 335 -9.95 -20.70 6.20
CA PRO A 335 -9.09 -20.70 5.01
C PRO A 335 -7.83 -19.87 5.22
N LEU A 336 -6.72 -20.34 4.64
CA LEU A 336 -5.47 -19.59 4.55
C LEU A 336 -5.61 -18.44 3.54
N GLN A 337 -5.15 -17.26 3.91
CA GLN A 337 -5.22 -16.07 3.06
C GLN A 337 -4.24 -16.19 1.90
N LEU A 338 -4.78 -16.28 0.68
CA LEU A 338 -3.99 -16.20 -0.54
C LEU A 338 -3.46 -14.79 -0.75
N GLY A 339 -2.22 -14.71 -1.22
CA GLY A 339 -1.60 -13.53 -1.80
C GLY A 339 -1.70 -13.52 -3.32
N GLY A 340 -0.84 -12.74 -3.97
CA GLY A 340 -0.72 -12.75 -5.42
C GLY A 340 -0.06 -14.02 -5.98
N VAL A 341 -0.13 -14.17 -7.29
CA VAL A 341 0.71 -15.14 -8.02
C VAL A 341 1.89 -14.37 -8.58
N TRP A 342 3.06 -14.62 -8.00
CA TRP A 342 4.31 -13.92 -8.32
C TRP A 342 5.33 -14.89 -8.95
N GLU A 343 6.60 -14.50 -9.03
CA GLU A 343 7.61 -15.35 -9.67
C GLU A 343 7.72 -16.72 -8.99
N GLY A 344 7.75 -16.78 -7.67
CA GLY A 344 7.75 -18.02 -6.88
C GLY A 344 6.44 -18.80 -6.88
N GLY A 345 5.42 -18.36 -7.63
CA GLY A 345 4.10 -18.98 -7.71
C GLY A 345 3.07 -18.34 -6.78
N GLN A 346 2.09 -19.13 -6.34
CA GLN A 346 1.05 -18.66 -5.41
C GLN A 346 1.67 -18.31 -4.05
N ALA A 347 1.63 -17.03 -3.69
CA ALA A 347 1.98 -16.57 -2.36
C ALA A 347 0.79 -16.73 -1.39
N PHE A 348 1.12 -16.75 -0.10
CA PHE A 348 0.18 -16.63 1.01
C PHE A 348 0.57 -15.42 1.85
N ILE A 349 -0.42 -14.80 2.51
CA ILE A 349 -0.16 -13.62 3.34
C ILE A 349 0.24 -14.05 4.74
N VAL A 350 1.44 -13.68 5.15
CA VAL A 350 1.96 -13.86 6.52
C VAL A 350 1.24 -12.92 7.48
N CYS A 351 0.80 -13.45 8.61
CA CYS A 351 0.29 -12.64 9.72
C CYS A 351 1.40 -11.69 10.19
N SER A 352 1.15 -10.39 10.30
CA SER A 352 2.18 -9.40 10.62
C SER A 352 2.84 -9.60 11.99
N LYS A 353 2.18 -10.25 12.96
CA LYS A 353 2.84 -10.71 14.20
C LYS A 353 3.98 -11.70 13.91
N CYS A 354 3.81 -12.57 12.93
CA CYS A 354 4.83 -13.51 12.45
C CYS A 354 5.83 -12.82 11.50
N GLY A 355 5.35 -11.98 10.59
CA GLY A 355 6.20 -11.17 9.70
C GLY A 355 7.24 -10.35 10.46
N LEU A 356 6.82 -9.68 11.54
CA LEU A 356 7.73 -8.93 12.41
C LEU A 356 8.76 -9.84 13.12
N LYS A 357 8.39 -11.08 13.49
CA LYS A 357 9.35 -12.05 14.05
C LYS A 357 10.40 -12.42 13.01
N PHE A 358 10.01 -12.66 11.77
CA PHE A 358 10.93 -12.96 10.68
C PHE A 358 11.85 -11.77 10.35
N ALA A 359 11.31 -10.55 10.33
CA ALA A 359 12.12 -9.34 10.14
C ALA A 359 13.17 -9.18 11.25
N LYS A 360 12.78 -9.41 12.51
CA LYS A 360 13.70 -9.40 13.67
C LYS A 360 14.73 -10.53 13.65
N ARG A 361 14.46 -11.63 12.94
CA ARG A 361 15.42 -12.73 12.71
C ARG A 361 16.43 -12.33 11.64
N ASN A 362 15.96 -11.86 10.49
CA ASN A 362 16.78 -11.72 9.29
C ASN A 362 17.54 -10.39 9.22
N ILE A 363 16.85 -9.26 9.46
CA ILE A 363 17.43 -7.94 9.21
C ILE A 363 18.70 -7.72 10.05
N PRO A 364 18.76 -8.07 11.36
CA PRO A 364 20.00 -7.95 12.12
C PRO A 364 21.15 -8.76 11.53
N GLN A 365 20.88 -9.95 11.01
CA GLN A 365 21.89 -10.79 10.37
C GLN A 365 22.42 -10.12 9.09
N VAL A 366 21.52 -9.67 8.21
CA VAL A 366 21.89 -8.96 6.96
C VAL A 366 22.69 -7.68 7.27
N LEU A 367 22.26 -6.89 8.27
CA LEU A 367 22.97 -5.70 8.72
C LEU A 367 24.37 -6.03 9.25
N SER A 368 24.55 -7.15 9.95
CA SER A 368 25.85 -7.55 10.49
C SER A 368 26.81 -8.07 9.42
N GLU A 369 26.33 -8.83 8.43
CA GLU A 369 27.20 -9.54 7.47
C GLU A 369 27.46 -8.75 6.17
N LEU A 370 26.47 -7.96 5.73
CA LEU A 370 26.53 -7.13 4.52
C LEU A 370 26.54 -5.64 4.82
N ALA A 371 25.87 -5.18 5.88
CA ALA A 371 25.73 -3.76 6.25
C ALA A 371 25.25 -2.85 5.09
N PRO A 372 24.07 -3.12 4.49
CA PRO A 372 23.44 -2.17 3.56
C PRO A 372 23.06 -0.86 4.27
N THR A 373 23.01 0.24 3.53
CA THR A 373 22.68 1.57 4.07
C THR A 373 21.19 1.90 4.01
N CYS A 374 20.42 1.16 3.21
CA CYS A 374 18.97 1.25 3.16
C CYS A 374 18.33 -0.13 2.91
N TYR A 375 17.02 -0.23 3.12
CA TYR A 375 16.28 -1.47 2.99
C TYR A 375 14.87 -1.15 2.47
N PHE A 376 14.41 -1.91 1.48
CA PHE A 376 13.06 -1.79 0.95
C PHE A 376 12.29 -3.05 1.33
N VAL A 377 11.30 -2.89 2.22
CA VAL A 377 10.42 -3.99 2.61
C VAL A 377 9.13 -3.88 1.81
N ASP A 378 9.00 -4.73 0.80
CA ASP A 378 7.90 -4.68 -0.15
C ASP A 378 6.56 -4.93 0.53
N THR A 379 5.52 -4.39 -0.11
CA THR A 379 4.09 -4.48 0.20
C THR A 379 3.63 -3.90 1.54
N THR A 380 4.53 -3.71 2.51
CA THR A 380 4.22 -3.32 3.90
C THR A 380 3.38 -2.05 3.98
N THR A 381 3.68 -1.03 3.15
CA THR A 381 2.94 0.24 3.09
C THR A 381 2.01 0.34 1.88
N ALA A 382 1.72 -0.78 1.21
CA ALA A 382 0.99 -0.82 -0.06
C ALA A 382 -0.24 -1.73 -0.01
N ALA A 383 -0.08 -2.92 0.55
CA ALA A 383 -1.15 -3.89 0.72
C ALA A 383 -2.21 -3.40 1.73
N PRO A 384 -3.46 -3.88 1.63
CA PRO A 384 -4.48 -3.60 2.63
C PRO A 384 -4.09 -4.17 4.00
N LEU A 385 -4.85 -3.76 5.01
CA LEU A 385 -4.74 -4.33 6.36
C LEU A 385 -5.50 -5.65 6.45
N TYR A 386 -4.90 -6.62 7.13
CA TYR A 386 -5.48 -7.97 7.31
C TYR A 386 -5.94 -8.22 8.74
N GLU A 387 -6.92 -9.10 8.90
CA GLU A 387 -7.25 -9.72 10.20
C GLU A 387 -6.88 -11.19 10.17
N CYS A 388 -6.34 -11.69 11.28
CA CYS A 388 -5.98 -13.10 11.45
C CYS A 388 -6.83 -13.74 12.56
N TYR A 389 -7.50 -14.85 12.24
CA TYR A 389 -8.32 -15.69 13.12
C TYR A 389 -7.60 -16.90 13.69
N ASP A 390 -6.30 -17.02 13.48
CA ASP A 390 -5.50 -18.01 14.17
C ASP A 390 -5.56 -17.79 15.70
N ALA A 391 -5.61 -18.88 16.46
CA ALA A 391 -5.67 -18.84 17.92
C ALA A 391 -4.33 -18.43 18.56
N GLU A 392 -3.20 -18.73 17.91
CA GLU A 392 -1.85 -18.47 18.42
C GLU A 392 -1.37 -17.04 18.08
N HIS A 393 -1.90 -16.45 17.02
CA HIS A 393 -1.54 -15.08 16.59
C HIS A 393 -2.75 -14.26 16.11
N PRO A 394 -3.84 -14.18 16.90
CA PRO A 394 -5.01 -13.41 16.53
C PRO A 394 -4.63 -11.94 16.34
N THR A 395 -5.04 -11.34 15.23
CA THR A 395 -4.62 -10.00 14.84
C THR A 395 -5.77 -9.24 14.21
N THR A 396 -6.00 -8.00 14.63
CA THR A 396 -6.96 -7.06 14.03
C THR A 396 -6.26 -6.13 13.03
N ARG A 397 -7.01 -5.44 12.16
CA ARG A 397 -6.41 -4.50 11.19
C ARG A 397 -5.58 -3.39 11.84
N GLY A 398 -6.02 -2.89 12.99
CA GLY A 398 -5.26 -1.91 13.77
C GLY A 398 -3.94 -2.46 14.30
N GLU A 399 -3.93 -3.70 14.80
CA GLU A 399 -2.69 -4.38 15.20
C GLU A 399 -1.80 -4.68 13.98
N ASP A 400 -2.38 -5.06 12.84
CA ASP A 400 -1.65 -5.29 11.60
C ASP A 400 -0.89 -4.03 11.16
N LYS A 401 -1.58 -2.89 11.18
CA LYS A 401 -0.97 -1.57 10.93
C LYS A 401 0.15 -1.27 11.91
N GLU A 402 -0.05 -1.53 13.20
CA GLU A 402 0.96 -1.30 14.25
C GLU A 402 2.22 -2.15 14.03
N LYS A 403 2.09 -3.43 13.64
CA LYS A 403 3.25 -4.31 13.41
C LYS A 403 4.01 -4.00 12.12
N LYS A 404 3.36 -3.31 11.17
CA LYS A 404 3.94 -2.84 9.90
C LYS A 404 4.61 -1.46 10.00
N SER A 405 4.32 -0.70 11.06
CA SER A 405 4.85 0.66 11.31
C SER A 405 6.10 0.61 12.20
#